data_AF-A0A2J6W3K0-F1
#
_entry.id   AF-A0A2J6W3K0-F1
#
_cell.length_a   1.000
_cell.length_b   1.000
_cell.length_c   1.000
_cell.angle_alpha   90.00
_cell.angle_beta   90.00
_cell.angle_gamma   90.00
#
_symmetry.space_group_name_H-M   'P 1'
#
loop_
_entity.id
_entity.type
_entity.pdbx_description
1 polymer ?
#
loop_
_entity_poly.entity_id
_entity_poly.type
_entity_poly.pdbx_seq_one_letter_code
_entity_poly.pdbx_strand_id
1 'polypeptide(L)'
;MKNNKFFTPIIVFVFVLVIAGIAYPYLLTGLGYLFFKENTIGSPIIINGTIIGSYLIAGKINNSALFWPNYNNSFEFGYDPYITVNQALSQVDRISNYTGIPKSYLIKIIYENSNQIEREDIYIFSSGQRVVNVMQLNYILIKSFPKIYSDEK
;
A
#
# COMPACT_ATOMS: atom_id res chain seq x y z
N MET A 1 -52.13 -23.74 24.15
CA MET A 1 -50.93 -23.57 23.31
C MET A 1 -50.69 -22.07 23.11
N LYS A 2 -49.68 -21.49 23.80
CA LYS A 2 -49.38 -20.06 23.72
C LYS A 2 -48.72 -19.79 22.36
N ASN A 3 -49.36 -18.98 21.51
CA ASN A 3 -48.85 -18.66 20.18
C ASN A 3 -47.65 -17.71 20.30
N ASN A 4 -46.45 -18.27 20.41
CA ASN A 4 -45.18 -17.53 20.46
C ASN A 4 -44.75 -16.97 19.07
N LYS A 5 -45.70 -16.76 18.15
CA LYS A 5 -45.45 -16.41 16.74
C LYS A 5 -44.69 -15.09 16.56
N PHE A 6 -44.76 -14.18 17.53
CA PHE A 6 -44.03 -12.90 17.53
C PHE A 6 -42.59 -13.00 18.08
N PHE A 7 -42.27 -13.98 18.92
CA PHE A 7 -40.94 -14.11 19.52
C PHE A 7 -39.94 -14.83 18.61
N THR A 8 -40.43 -15.77 17.78
CA THR A 8 -39.61 -16.49 16.81
C THR A 8 -38.80 -15.59 15.86
N PRO A 9 -39.38 -14.56 15.19
CA PRO A 9 -38.60 -13.69 14.31
C PRO A 9 -37.54 -12.87 15.06
N ILE A 10 -37.82 -12.46 16.30
CA ILE A 10 -36.85 -11.72 17.13
C ILE A 10 -35.64 -12.61 17.47
N ILE A 11 -35.89 -13.87 17.83
CA ILE A 11 -34.82 -14.82 18.15
C ILE A 11 -33.97 -15.12 16.90
N VAL A 12 -34.60 -15.34 15.75
CA VAL A 12 -33.88 -15.56 14.49
C VAL A 12 -33.07 -14.32 14.09
N PHE A 13 -33.63 -13.11 14.26
CA PHE A 13 -32.91 -11.87 14.00
C PHE A 13 -31.67 -11.72 14.88
N VAL A 14 -31.80 -11.92 16.20
CA VAL A 14 -30.67 -11.85 17.13
C VAL A 14 -29.64 -12.93 16.81
N PHE A 15 -30.08 -14.15 16.48
CA PHE A 15 -29.19 -15.24 16.10
C PHE A 15 -28.36 -14.91 14.85
N VAL A 16 -29.00 -14.38 13.80
CA VAL A 16 -28.30 -13.95 12.58
C VAL A 16 -27.36 -12.78 12.87
N LEU A 17 -27.77 -11.83 13.71
CA LEU A 17 -26.95 -10.69 14.09
C LEU A 17 -25.69 -11.13 14.85
N VAL A 18 -25.80 -12.09 15.76
CA VAL A 18 -24.65 -12.64 16.48
C VAL A 18 -23.73 -13.41 15.52
N ILE A 19 -24.27 -14.20 14.60
CA ILE A 19 -23.45 -14.93 13.64
C ILE A 19 -22.74 -13.99 12.68
N ALA A 20 -23.48 -13.10 12.02
CA ALA A 20 -22.92 -12.21 11.00
C ALA A 20 -22.10 -11.07 11.57
N GLY A 21 -22.45 -10.57 12.76
CA GLY A 21 -21.79 -9.43 13.40
C GLY A 21 -20.63 -9.82 14.33
N ILE A 22 -20.61 -11.04 14.85
CA ILE A 22 -19.59 -11.49 15.81
C ILE A 22 -18.90 -12.75 15.31
N ALA A 23 -19.61 -13.87 15.16
CA ALA A 23 -18.96 -15.14 14.85
C ALA A 23 -18.19 -15.09 13.53
N TYR A 24 -18.78 -14.52 12.48
CA TYR A 24 -18.19 -14.44 11.14
C TYR A 24 -16.94 -13.54 11.09
N PRO A 25 -16.96 -12.28 11.56
CA PRO A 25 -15.76 -11.43 11.56
C PRO A 25 -14.61 -12.05 12.36
N TYR A 26 -14.87 -12.58 13.55
CA TYR A 26 -13.81 -13.18 14.37
C TYR A 26 -13.21 -14.43 13.73
N LEU A 27 -14.04 -15.29 13.14
CA LEU A 27 -13.56 -16.48 12.44
C LEU A 27 -12.74 -16.07 11.22
N LEU A 28 -13.23 -15.12 10.41
CA LEU A 28 -12.52 -14.63 9.23
C LEU A 28 -11.19 -13.96 9.59
N THR A 29 -11.18 -13.09 10.60
CA THR A 29 -9.95 -12.45 11.10
C THR A 29 -8.98 -13.48 11.66
N GLY A 30 -9.46 -14.47 12.43
CA GLY A 30 -8.62 -15.52 12.98
C GLY A 30 -7.95 -16.37 11.89
N LEU A 31 -8.72 -16.82 10.90
CA LEU A 31 -8.17 -17.52 9.73
C LEU A 31 -7.21 -16.62 8.94
N GLY A 32 -7.55 -15.34 8.77
CA GLY A 32 -6.70 -14.37 8.11
C GLY A 32 -5.34 -14.21 8.79
N TYR A 33 -5.30 -14.15 10.12
CA TYR A 33 -4.02 -14.06 10.86
C TYR A 33 -3.17 -15.32 10.74
N LEU A 34 -3.79 -16.50 10.64
CA LEU A 34 -3.08 -17.77 10.50
C LEU A 34 -2.44 -17.94 9.12
N PHE A 35 -3.16 -17.57 8.06
CA PHE A 35 -2.71 -17.81 6.69
C PHE A 35 -2.07 -16.58 6.02
N PHE A 36 -2.47 -15.36 6.38
CA PHE A 36 -2.11 -14.12 5.68
C PHE A 36 -1.82 -12.96 6.64
N LYS A 37 -0.90 -13.20 7.59
CA LYS A 37 -0.54 -12.23 8.63
C LYS A 37 -0.14 -10.84 8.08
N GLU A 38 0.59 -10.78 6.98
CA GLU A 38 1.06 -9.50 6.42
C GLU A 38 -0.05 -8.71 5.72
N ASN A 39 -0.99 -9.39 5.04
CA ASN A 39 -2.10 -8.74 4.33
C ASN A 39 -3.21 -8.28 5.29
N THR A 40 -3.42 -8.99 6.40
CA THR A 40 -4.44 -8.64 7.42
C THR A 40 -4.11 -7.39 8.22
N ILE A 41 -2.83 -7.04 8.32
CA ILE A 41 -2.34 -5.83 9.02
C ILE A 41 -2.23 -4.63 8.06
N GLY A 42 -2.48 -4.84 6.76
CA GLY A 42 -2.43 -3.79 5.73
C GLY A 42 -1.05 -3.61 5.09
N SER A 43 -0.22 -4.66 5.06
CA SER A 43 1.10 -4.70 4.40
C SER A 43 2.02 -3.55 4.84
N PRO A 44 2.40 -3.48 6.13
CA PRO A 44 3.21 -2.39 6.67
C PRO A 44 4.65 -2.43 6.16
N ILE A 45 5.26 -1.26 6.03
CA ILE A 45 6.69 -1.09 5.75
C ILE A 45 7.39 -0.77 7.07
N ILE A 46 8.30 -1.66 7.46
CA ILE A 46 9.01 -1.59 8.74
C ILE A 46 10.48 -1.27 8.48
N ILE A 47 10.97 -0.18 9.06
CA ILE A 47 12.38 0.22 9.02
C ILE A 47 12.87 0.36 10.46
N ASN A 48 13.95 -0.36 10.79
CA ASN A 48 14.57 -0.32 12.12
C ASN A 48 13.56 -0.56 13.28
N GLY A 49 12.57 -1.44 13.07
CA GLY A 49 11.52 -1.75 14.05
C GLY A 49 10.38 -0.72 14.15
N THR A 50 10.43 0.37 13.38
CA THR A 50 9.39 1.40 13.35
C THR A 50 8.56 1.27 12.07
N ILE A 51 7.23 1.35 12.20
CA ILE A 51 6.30 1.34 11.06
C ILE A 51 6.28 2.75 10.46
N ILE A 52 6.75 2.89 9.23
CA ILE A 52 6.82 4.18 8.53
C ILE A 52 5.67 4.39 7.52
N GLY A 53 4.91 3.33 7.21
CA GLY A 53 3.81 3.37 6.23
C GLY A 53 3.37 1.98 5.80
N SER A 54 2.73 1.87 4.64
CA SER A 54 2.34 0.59 4.02
C SER A 54 2.61 0.55 2.52
N TYR A 55 2.65 -0.65 1.96
CA TYR A 55 2.75 -0.84 0.51
C TYR A 55 1.49 -0.41 -0.24
N LEU A 56 0.35 -0.30 0.45
CA LEU A 56 -0.96 -0.04 -0.15
C LEU A 56 -1.36 1.44 -0.13
N ILE A 57 -0.80 2.23 0.79
CA ILE A 57 -1.15 3.64 1.00
C ILE A 57 0.13 4.46 1.07
N ALA A 58 0.30 5.39 0.14
CA ALA A 58 1.37 6.37 0.20
C ALA A 58 1.02 7.52 1.15
N GLY A 59 1.87 7.74 2.14
CA GLY A 59 1.81 8.94 2.98
C GLY A 59 2.25 10.20 2.21
N LYS A 60 2.12 11.37 2.85
CA LYS A 60 2.69 12.62 2.33
C LYS A 60 4.21 12.60 2.51
N ILE A 61 4.96 12.56 1.41
CA ILE A 61 6.41 12.60 1.37
C ILE A 61 6.85 13.99 0.91
N ASN A 62 7.57 14.70 1.77
CA ASN A 62 8.11 16.05 1.50
C ASN A 62 9.65 16.08 1.46
N ASN A 63 10.31 14.92 1.42
CA ASN A 63 11.76 14.82 1.44
C ASN A 63 12.35 14.77 0.01
N SER A 64 13.26 15.68 -0.31
CA SER A 64 13.96 15.76 -1.59
C SER A 64 14.86 14.55 -1.90
N ALA A 65 15.21 13.74 -0.90
CA ALA A 65 16.01 12.52 -1.04
C ALA A 65 15.17 11.26 -1.37
N LEU A 66 13.83 11.34 -1.34
CA LEU A 66 12.93 10.21 -1.59
C LEU A 66 12.09 10.41 -2.85
N PHE A 67 11.58 9.31 -3.41
CA PHE A 67 10.59 9.33 -4.48
C PHE A 67 9.24 9.82 -3.94
N TRP A 68 8.56 10.64 -4.74
CA TRP A 68 7.26 11.20 -4.43
C TRP A 68 6.18 10.48 -5.24
N PRO A 69 5.06 10.11 -4.61
CA PRO A 69 3.88 9.65 -5.33
C PRO A 69 3.22 10.83 -6.05
N ASN A 70 2.27 10.52 -6.93
CA ASN A 70 1.59 11.53 -7.71
C ASN A 70 0.55 12.28 -6.86
N TYR A 71 0.88 13.50 -6.40
CA TYR A 71 -0.07 14.41 -5.73
C TYR A 71 -0.76 15.34 -6.75
N ASN A 72 -1.37 14.79 -7.79
CA ASN A 72 -2.29 15.59 -8.58
C ASN A 72 -3.53 15.84 -7.72
N ASN A 73 -3.83 17.12 -7.43
CA ASN A 73 -4.98 17.59 -6.61
C ASN A 73 -6.38 17.19 -7.15
N SER A 74 -6.46 16.26 -8.11
CA SER A 74 -7.66 15.88 -8.85
C SER A 74 -8.09 14.42 -8.67
N PHE A 75 -7.39 13.63 -7.87
CA PHE A 75 -7.84 12.29 -7.51
C PHE A 75 -8.39 12.30 -6.08
N GLU A 76 -9.68 11.98 -5.91
CA GLU A 76 -10.33 11.72 -4.62
C GLU A 76 -9.68 10.57 -3.81
N PHE A 77 -8.65 9.92 -4.35
CA PHE A 77 -7.83 8.88 -3.74
C PHE A 77 -6.37 9.33 -3.60
N GLY A 78 -6.12 10.38 -2.80
CA GLY A 78 -4.80 11.02 -2.57
C GLY A 78 -3.74 10.17 -1.84
N TYR A 79 -3.75 8.85 -2.06
CA TYR A 79 -2.99 7.85 -1.33
C TYR A 79 -2.44 6.72 -2.22
N ASP A 80 -2.60 6.78 -3.55
CA ASP A 80 -2.09 5.74 -4.45
C ASP A 80 -0.54 5.72 -4.45
N PRO A 81 0.10 4.60 -4.03
CA PRO A 81 1.56 4.48 -4.02
C PRO A 81 2.15 4.18 -5.39
N TYR A 82 1.35 3.98 -6.44
CA TYR A 82 1.83 3.63 -7.77
C TYR A 82 2.01 4.88 -8.66
N ILE A 83 3.15 4.94 -9.33
CA ILE A 83 3.43 5.93 -10.39
C ILE A 83 3.94 5.22 -11.63
N THR A 84 3.80 5.85 -12.79
CA THR A 84 4.39 5.33 -14.03
C THR A 84 5.92 5.35 -13.95
N VAL A 85 6.58 4.44 -14.68
CA VAL A 85 8.04 4.43 -14.77
C VAL A 85 8.59 5.78 -15.24
N ASN A 86 7.95 6.44 -16.20
CA ASN A 86 8.37 7.76 -16.68
C ASN A 86 8.31 8.84 -15.58
N GLN A 87 7.28 8.80 -14.72
CA GLN A 87 7.19 9.68 -13.55
C GLN A 87 8.22 9.36 -12.48
N ALA A 88 8.63 8.11 -12.34
CA ALA A 88 9.73 7.75 -11.44
C ALA A 88 11.07 8.25 -12.00
N LEU A 89 11.30 8.07 -13.30
CA LEU A 89 12.52 8.49 -13.99
C LEU A 89 12.72 10.01 -13.95
N SER A 90 11.66 10.81 -14.04
CA SER A 90 11.76 12.27 -13.95
C SER A 90 12.23 12.78 -12.58
N GLN A 91 12.18 11.93 -11.54
CA GLN A 91 12.64 12.27 -10.20
C GLN A 91 14.09 11.86 -9.92
N VAL A 92 14.70 11.05 -10.81
CA VAL A 92 16.06 10.51 -10.65
C VAL A 92 17.08 11.62 -10.50
N ASP A 93 17.00 12.68 -11.31
CA ASP A 93 17.94 13.80 -11.28
C ASP A 93 17.90 14.52 -9.94
N ARG A 94 16.69 14.80 -9.43
CA ARG A 94 16.47 15.41 -8.11
C ARG A 94 17.13 14.55 -7.03
N ILE A 95 16.76 13.28 -6.95
CA ILE A 95 17.22 12.40 -5.87
C ILE A 95 18.74 12.21 -5.92
N SER A 96 19.30 11.98 -7.12
CA SER A 96 20.74 11.80 -7.31
C SER A 96 21.53 13.04 -6.88
N ASN A 97 21.07 14.24 -7.23
CA ASN A 97 21.74 15.49 -6.85
C ASN A 97 21.68 15.74 -5.32
N TYR A 98 20.58 15.39 -4.66
CA TYR A 98 20.44 15.59 -3.21
C TYR A 98 21.19 14.55 -2.37
N THR A 99 21.26 13.30 -2.85
CA THR A 99 21.80 12.16 -2.08
C THR A 99 23.22 11.76 -2.47
N GLY A 100 23.67 12.14 -3.66
CA GLY A 100 24.89 11.60 -4.27
C GLY A 100 24.76 10.17 -4.78
N ILE A 101 23.58 9.54 -4.71
CA ILE A 101 23.36 8.19 -5.24
C ILE A 101 23.47 8.22 -6.78
N PRO A 102 24.22 7.29 -7.41
CA PRO A 102 24.34 7.26 -8.86
C PRO A 102 22.99 7.10 -9.58
N LYS A 103 22.75 7.90 -10.62
CA LYS A 103 21.54 7.80 -11.45
C LYS A 103 21.32 6.40 -12.00
N SER A 104 22.40 5.70 -12.36
CA SER A 104 22.34 4.31 -12.85
C SER A 104 21.72 3.35 -11.83
N TYR A 105 22.02 3.53 -10.55
CA TYR A 105 21.42 2.73 -9.47
C TYR A 105 19.92 3.03 -9.35
N LEU A 106 19.54 4.31 -9.35
CA LEU A 106 18.13 4.73 -9.26
C LEU A 106 17.30 4.21 -10.44
N ILE A 107 17.83 4.31 -11.66
CA ILE A 107 17.18 3.78 -12.86
C ILE A 107 17.04 2.26 -12.77
N LYS A 108 18.07 1.56 -12.29
CA LYS A 108 18.05 0.10 -12.12
C LYS A 108 16.93 -0.33 -11.18
N ILE A 109 16.84 0.26 -9.98
CA ILE A 109 15.80 -0.14 -9.01
C ILE A 109 14.38 0.14 -9.52
N ILE A 110 14.18 1.21 -10.31
CA ILE A 110 12.89 1.53 -10.93
C ILE A 110 12.48 0.40 -11.89
N TYR A 111 13.38 0.00 -12.80
CA TYR A 111 13.05 -1.05 -13.77
C TYR A 111 12.90 -2.43 -13.12
N GLU A 112 13.77 -2.80 -12.18
CA GLU A 112 13.72 -4.08 -11.46
C GLU A 112 12.43 -4.26 -10.64
N ASN A 113 11.88 -3.16 -10.10
CA ASN A 113 10.65 -3.19 -9.31
C ASN A 113 9.42 -2.70 -10.10
N SER A 114 9.56 -2.53 -11.42
CA SER A 114 8.43 -2.13 -12.26
C SER A 114 7.65 -3.33 -12.74
N ASN A 115 6.38 -3.37 -12.36
CA ASN A 115 5.44 -4.37 -12.83
C ASN A 115 4.73 -3.83 -14.08
N GLN A 116 4.55 -4.68 -15.08
CA GLN A 116 3.58 -4.37 -16.12
C GLN A 116 2.19 -4.39 -15.48
N ILE A 117 1.39 -3.35 -15.74
CA ILE A 117 0.00 -3.37 -15.35
C ILE A 117 -0.71 -4.40 -16.25
N GLU A 118 -0.98 -5.58 -15.71
CA GLU A 118 -2.05 -6.48 -16.14
C GLU A 118 -3.29 -6.21 -15.28
N ARG A 119 -3.71 -4.94 -15.12
CA ARG A 119 -4.97 -4.64 -14.41
C ARG A 119 -6.11 -5.04 -15.33
N GLU A 120 -6.72 -6.19 -15.05
CA GLU A 120 -7.84 -6.77 -15.81
C GLU A 120 -9.12 -5.90 -15.81
N ASP A 121 -9.23 -4.84 -14.97
CA ASP A 121 -10.54 -4.25 -14.65
C ASP A 121 -10.91 -2.94 -15.40
N ILE A 122 -10.04 -2.34 -16.23
CA ILE A 122 -10.38 -1.09 -16.97
C ILE A 122 -9.90 -1.18 -18.43
N TYR A 123 -10.61 -1.98 -19.22
CA TYR A 123 -10.24 -2.43 -20.57
C TYR A 123 -10.21 -1.36 -21.69
N ILE A 124 -10.55 -0.09 -21.44
CA ILE A 124 -10.80 0.88 -22.54
C ILE A 124 -9.80 2.05 -22.56
N PHE A 125 -9.01 2.30 -21.49
CA PHE A 125 -8.25 3.58 -21.39
C PHE A 125 -6.78 3.50 -20.96
N SER A 126 -6.14 2.33 -20.83
CA SER A 126 -4.73 2.28 -20.38
C SER A 126 -3.96 1.08 -20.93
N SER A 127 -3.48 1.19 -22.17
CA SER A 127 -2.60 0.19 -22.78
C SER A 127 -1.21 0.18 -22.14
N GLY A 128 -0.84 -0.90 -21.46
CA GLY A 128 0.54 -1.40 -21.35
C GLY A 128 1.56 -0.56 -20.57
N GLN A 129 1.14 0.38 -19.71
CA GLN A 129 2.08 1.19 -18.94
C GLN A 129 2.69 0.39 -17.78
N ARG A 130 4.02 0.43 -17.64
CA ARG A 130 4.73 -0.10 -16.46
C ARG A 130 4.57 0.89 -15.31
N VAL A 131 4.22 0.39 -14.14
CA VAL A 131 4.17 1.17 -12.90
C VAL A 131 5.10 0.59 -11.85
N VAL A 132 5.42 1.43 -10.89
CA VAL A 132 6.28 1.09 -9.76
C VAL A 132 5.66 1.64 -8.48
N ASN A 133 5.80 0.89 -7.39
CA ASN A 133 5.37 1.32 -6.07
C ASN A 133 6.43 2.22 -5.44
N VAL A 134 6.06 3.47 -5.15
CA VAL A 134 6.95 4.49 -4.59
C VAL A 134 7.42 4.13 -3.18
N MET A 135 6.52 3.58 -2.35
CA MET A 135 6.88 3.19 -0.98
C MET A 135 7.90 2.06 -0.97
N GLN A 136 7.76 1.11 -1.90
CA GLN A 136 8.75 0.04 -2.10
C GLN A 136 10.11 0.58 -2.53
N LEU A 137 10.16 1.52 -3.49
CA LEU A 137 11.42 2.15 -3.89
C LEU A 137 12.09 2.88 -2.73
N ASN A 138 11.32 3.64 -1.96
CA ASN A 138 11.84 4.38 -0.80
C ASN A 138 12.35 3.44 0.30
N TYR A 139 11.65 2.34 0.56
CA TYR A 139 12.13 1.30 1.46
C TYR A 139 13.49 0.73 1.00
N ILE A 140 13.65 0.45 -0.29
CA ILE A 140 14.92 -0.03 -0.87
C ILE A 140 16.03 1.01 -0.68
N LEU A 141 15.75 2.29 -0.90
CA LEU A 141 16.73 3.37 -0.71
C LEU A 141 17.18 3.47 0.75
N ILE A 142 16.24 3.55 1.68
CA ILE A 142 16.54 3.70 3.11
C ILE A 142 17.31 2.49 3.63
N LYS A 143 16.95 1.28 3.19
CA LYS A 143 17.64 0.05 3.56
C LYS A 143 19.04 -0.06 2.96
N SER A 144 19.24 0.40 1.73
CA SER A 144 20.53 0.30 1.02
C SER A 144 21.51 1.39 1.44
N PHE A 145 21.01 2.57 1.82
CA PHE A 145 21.82 3.73 2.19
C PHE A 145 21.45 4.29 3.58
N PRO A 146 21.56 3.50 4.66
CA PRO A 146 21.13 3.93 5.98
C PRO A 146 21.84 5.21 6.43
N LYS A 147 23.10 5.43 6.05
CA LYS A 147 23.84 6.67 6.40
C LYS A 147 23.24 7.95 5.81
N ILE A 148 22.57 7.86 4.66
CA ILE A 148 21.96 9.03 4.00
C ILE A 148 20.61 9.36 4.66
N TYR A 149 19.90 8.33 5.14
CA TYR A 149 18.51 8.44 5.60
C TYR A 149 18.32 8.29 7.11
N SER A 150 19.37 7.99 7.89
CA SER A 150 19.29 7.87 9.36
C SER A 150 19.46 9.19 10.11
N ASP A 151 19.86 10.26 9.41
CA ASP A 151 20.13 11.58 10.03
C ASP A 151 18.87 12.47 10.12
N GLU A 152 17.70 12.00 9.65
CA GLU A 152 16.42 12.65 9.94
C GLU A 152 15.91 12.22 11.32
N LYS A 153 16.45 12.85 12.36
CA LYS A 153 15.78 12.99 13.67
C LYS A 153 15.06 14.31 13.76
#